data_AF-A0A2G9P018-F1
#
_entry.id   AF-A0A2G9P018-F1
#
_cell.length_a   1.000
_cell.length_b   1.000
_cell.length_c   1.000
_cell.angle_alpha   90.00
_cell.angle_beta   90.00
_cell.angle_gamma   90.00
#
_symmetry.space_group_name_H-M   'P 1'
#
loop_
_entity.id
_entity.type
_entity.pdbx_description
1 polymer ?
#
loop_
_entity_poly.entity_id
_entity_poly.type
_entity_poly.pdbx_seq_one_letter_code
_entity_poly.pdbx_strand_id
1 'polypeptide(L)'
;MKTDRVTVETLAQKARSLGFASVEVATPVQPKPGVKPAKGALVECADAKRLCALLEANEGLRVNPFKTIDYWKNGGLYAALKAHSVEIPFAFFLNSAKPAKEISRARAFVKKIARKGLHYRIVSGASDEYELRSPRDLAAFGILLGLTREQALAAVGESK
;
A
#
# COMPACT_ATOMS: atom_id res chain seq x y z
N MET A 1 10.21 15.49 -20.42
CA MET A 1 11.01 15.68 -19.19
C MET A 1 11.51 14.32 -18.74
N LYS A 2 12.83 14.14 -18.65
CA LYS A 2 13.44 12.93 -18.09
C LYS A 2 13.29 13.03 -16.57
N THR A 3 12.42 12.21 -15.99
CA THR A 3 12.35 12.08 -14.54
C THR A 3 13.63 11.40 -14.09
N ASP A 4 14.53 12.16 -13.46
CA ASP A 4 15.75 11.62 -12.89
C ASP A 4 15.36 10.52 -11.92
N ARG A 5 15.87 9.31 -12.19
CA ARG A 5 15.72 8.15 -11.35
C ARG A 5 16.46 8.44 -10.06
N VAL A 6 15.79 9.06 -9.09
CA VAL A 6 16.14 8.85 -7.69
C VAL A 6 15.98 7.34 -7.48
N THR A 7 17.12 6.64 -7.46
CA THR A 7 17.16 5.20 -7.29
C THR A 7 16.48 4.83 -5.96
N VAL A 8 15.72 3.75 -5.96
CA VAL A 8 15.05 3.17 -4.78
C VAL A 8 15.98 3.14 -3.54
N GLU A 9 17.27 2.90 -3.75
CA GLU A 9 18.32 2.92 -2.71
C GLU A 9 18.59 4.31 -2.11
N THR A 10 18.59 5.39 -2.92
CA THR A 10 18.81 6.75 -2.42
C THR A 10 17.60 7.25 -1.62
N LEU A 11 16.37 6.84 -1.97
CA LEU A 11 15.19 7.13 -1.15
C LEU A 11 15.21 6.38 0.18
N ALA A 12 15.56 5.09 0.17
CA ALA A 12 15.68 4.29 1.39
C ALA A 12 16.79 4.84 2.33
N GLN A 13 17.94 5.22 1.78
CA GLN A 13 19.03 5.84 2.55
C GLN A 13 18.61 7.20 3.12
N LYS A 14 17.97 8.06 2.33
CA LYS A 14 17.54 9.38 2.79
C LYS A 14 16.45 9.27 3.85
N ALA A 15 15.52 8.34 3.69
CA ALA A 15 14.52 8.08 4.71
C ALA A 15 15.12 7.61 6.05
N ARG A 16 16.14 6.74 6.00
CA ARG A 16 16.90 6.34 7.20
C ARG A 16 17.61 7.54 7.84
N SER A 17 18.25 8.40 7.04
CA SER A 17 18.93 9.60 7.55
C SER A 17 17.98 10.61 8.21
N LEU A 18 16.71 10.61 7.82
CA LEU A 18 15.66 11.47 8.38
C LEU A 18 14.92 10.82 9.57
N GLY A 19 15.36 9.63 10.02
CA GLY A 19 14.77 8.93 11.15
C GLY A 19 13.42 8.27 10.87
N PHE A 20 13.09 8.00 9.60
CA PHE A 20 11.87 7.29 9.24
C PHE A 20 12.04 5.77 9.39
N ALA A 21 11.12 5.12 10.10
CA ALA A 21 11.10 3.66 10.24
C ALA A 21 10.75 3.01 8.88
N SER A 22 11.55 2.00 8.52
CA SER A 22 11.36 1.06 7.40
C SER A 22 10.71 1.66 6.14
N VAL A 23 11.49 2.39 5.34
CA VAL A 23 11.07 2.70 3.97
C VAL A 23 11.39 1.50 3.08
N GLU A 24 10.49 0.51 3.11
CA GLU A 24 10.36 -0.42 2.00
C GLU A 24 9.82 0.39 0.82
N VAL A 25 10.72 0.87 -0.04
CA VAL A 25 10.34 1.32 -1.39
C VAL A 25 9.99 0.06 -2.17
N ALA A 26 8.80 -0.49 -1.91
CA ALA A 26 8.32 -1.67 -2.58
C ALA A 26 8.17 -1.33 -4.07
N THR A 27 9.04 -1.91 -4.91
CA THR A 27 8.92 -1.76 -6.36
C THR A 27 7.78 -2.69 -6.79
N PRO A 28 6.64 -2.16 -7.27
CA PRO A 28 5.52 -3.01 -7.61
C PRO A 28 5.90 -3.93 -8.77
N VAL A 29 5.70 -5.24 -8.60
CA VAL A 29 5.92 -6.18 -9.69
C VAL A 29 4.66 -6.22 -10.55
N GLN A 30 4.79 -5.75 -11.79
CA GLN A 30 3.77 -5.97 -12.83
C GLN A 30 3.77 -7.46 -13.19
N PRO A 31 2.66 -8.20 -12.97
CA PRO A 31 2.61 -9.63 -13.24
C PRO A 31 2.76 -9.90 -14.74
N LYS A 32 3.87 -10.52 -15.14
CA LYS A 32 4.09 -11.02 -16.50
C LYS A 32 3.59 -12.47 -16.62
N PRO A 33 2.94 -12.85 -17.73
CA PRO A 33 2.55 -14.24 -17.97
C PRO A 33 3.76 -15.18 -17.82
N GLY A 34 3.60 -16.27 -17.05
CA GLY A 34 4.63 -17.30 -16.86
C GLY A 34 5.72 -17.00 -15.83
N VAL A 35 5.76 -15.80 -15.23
CA VAL A 35 6.75 -15.44 -14.20
C VAL A 35 6.09 -15.39 -12.83
N LYS A 36 6.55 -16.25 -11.91
CA LYS A 36 6.09 -16.23 -10.52
C LYS A 36 6.79 -15.11 -9.75
N PRO A 37 6.06 -14.17 -9.12
CA PRO A 37 6.66 -13.17 -8.26
C PRO A 37 7.27 -13.82 -7.00
N ALA A 38 8.32 -13.19 -6.48
CA ALA A 38 8.94 -13.63 -5.23
C ALA A 38 7.94 -13.55 -4.06
N LYS A 39 8.10 -14.44 -3.06
CA LYS A 39 7.32 -14.38 -1.83
C LYS A 39 7.51 -13.02 -1.16
N GLY A 40 6.42 -12.40 -0.69
CA GLY A 40 6.44 -11.07 -0.12
C GLY A 40 6.55 -9.93 -1.13
N ALA A 41 6.52 -10.19 -2.45
CA ALA A 41 6.49 -9.13 -3.44
C ALA A 41 5.19 -8.31 -3.34
N LEU A 42 5.30 -7.00 -3.52
CA LEU A 42 4.16 -6.12 -3.72
C LEU A 42 3.66 -6.24 -5.16
N VAL A 43 2.39 -6.55 -5.33
CA VAL A 43 1.73 -6.60 -6.62
C VAL A 43 0.66 -5.52 -6.75
N GLU A 44 0.61 -4.92 -7.93
CA GLU A 44 -0.35 -3.89 -8.30
C GLU A 44 -0.98 -4.25 -9.65
N CYS A 45 -2.30 -4.14 -9.75
CA CYS A 45 -3.00 -4.35 -11.02
C CYS A 45 -4.30 -3.53 -11.05
N ALA A 46 -4.54 -2.88 -12.19
CA ALA A 46 -5.78 -2.13 -12.42
C ALA A 46 -7.00 -3.04 -12.55
N ASP A 47 -6.82 -4.26 -13.07
CA ASP A 47 -7.87 -5.25 -13.24
C ASP A 47 -7.99 -6.15 -11.99
N ALA A 48 -9.14 -6.06 -11.32
CA ALA A 48 -9.42 -6.84 -10.11
C ALA A 48 -9.41 -8.36 -10.35
N LYS A 49 -9.92 -8.84 -11.50
CA LYS A 49 -9.97 -10.28 -11.80
C LYS A 49 -8.56 -10.83 -11.98
N ARG A 50 -7.74 -10.12 -12.74
CA ARG A 50 -6.34 -10.49 -12.96
C ARG A 50 -5.55 -10.46 -11.65
N LEU A 51 -5.79 -9.46 -10.80
CA LEU A 51 -5.18 -9.37 -9.47
C LEU A 51 -5.56 -10.57 -8.60
N CYS A 52 -6.84 -10.95 -8.58
CA CYS A 52 -7.30 -12.07 -7.77
C CYS A 52 -6.75 -13.40 -8.25
N ALA A 53 -6.75 -13.65 -9.57
CA ALA A 53 -6.15 -14.85 -10.15
C ALA A 53 -4.65 -14.97 -9.80
N LEU A 54 -3.93 -13.85 -9.76
CA LEU A 54 -2.52 -13.83 -9.36
C LEU A 54 -2.34 -14.20 -7.88
N LEU A 55 -3.16 -13.65 -7.00
CA LEU A 55 -3.11 -13.90 -5.55
C LEU A 55 -3.55 -15.33 -5.21
N GLU A 56 -4.51 -15.89 -5.95
CA GLU A 56 -4.92 -17.29 -5.80
C GLU A 56 -3.83 -18.27 -6.26
N ALA A 57 -3.05 -17.90 -7.27
CA ALA A 57 -1.97 -18.74 -7.80
C ALA A 57 -0.64 -18.59 -7.01
N ASN A 58 -0.51 -17.59 -6.13
CA ASN A 58 0.74 -17.28 -5.44
C ASN A 58 0.49 -16.83 -4.00
N GLU A 59 0.86 -17.67 -3.05
CA GLU A 59 0.78 -17.35 -1.64
C GLU A 59 1.86 -16.35 -1.19
N GLY A 60 1.58 -15.60 -0.13
CA GLY A 60 2.57 -14.71 0.49
C GLY A 60 2.76 -13.36 -0.20
N LEU A 61 1.93 -13.00 -1.18
CA LEU A 61 2.02 -11.71 -1.87
C LEU A 61 1.38 -10.58 -1.07
N ARG A 62 2.00 -9.39 -1.15
CA ARG A 62 1.42 -8.13 -0.68
C ARG A 62 0.66 -7.46 -1.82
N VAL A 63 -0.44 -6.79 -1.52
CA VAL A 63 -1.24 -6.10 -2.53
C VAL A 63 -1.44 -4.64 -2.20
N ASN A 64 -1.31 -3.76 -3.19
CA ASN A 64 -1.84 -2.40 -3.10
C ASN A 64 -3.15 -2.32 -3.92
N PRO A 65 -4.31 -2.44 -3.27
CA PRO A 65 -5.60 -2.48 -3.95
C PRO A 65 -6.00 -1.10 -4.48
N PHE A 66 -5.40 0.00 -4.03
CA PHE A 66 -5.77 1.36 -4.44
C PHE A 66 -5.47 1.67 -5.91
N LYS A 67 -4.60 0.87 -6.54
CA LYS A 67 -4.33 0.91 -7.98
C LYS A 67 -5.34 0.11 -8.80
N THR A 68 -6.21 -0.66 -8.17
CA THR A 68 -7.29 -1.40 -8.84
C THR A 68 -8.46 -0.46 -9.14
N ILE A 69 -9.00 -0.56 -10.35
CA ILE A 69 -10.21 0.17 -10.74
C ILE A 69 -11.33 -0.22 -9.77
N ASP A 70 -12.04 0.78 -9.26
CA ASP A 70 -13.15 0.58 -8.33
C ASP A 70 -12.77 -0.20 -7.06
N TYR A 71 -11.55 -0.04 -6.53
CA TYR A 71 -11.08 -0.76 -5.33
C TYR A 71 -12.01 -0.63 -4.11
N TRP A 72 -12.77 0.46 -4.02
CA TRP A 72 -13.75 0.72 -2.95
C TRP A 72 -15.03 -0.12 -3.08
N LYS A 73 -15.24 -0.77 -4.25
CA LYS A 73 -16.29 -1.77 -4.49
C LYS A 73 -15.78 -3.16 -4.09
N ASN A 74 -16.47 -4.20 -4.52
CA ASN A 74 -16.17 -5.58 -4.11
C ASN A 74 -14.85 -6.12 -4.66
N GLY A 75 -14.37 -5.62 -5.80
CA GLY A 75 -13.16 -6.12 -6.47
C GLY A 75 -11.89 -5.94 -5.64
N GLY A 76 -11.67 -4.75 -5.07
CA GLY A 76 -10.49 -4.50 -4.22
C GLY A 76 -10.53 -5.29 -2.91
N LEU A 77 -11.72 -5.50 -2.34
CA LEU A 77 -11.87 -6.29 -1.12
C LEU A 77 -11.65 -7.79 -1.37
N TYR A 78 -12.11 -8.30 -2.51
CA TYR A 78 -11.87 -9.69 -2.90
C TYR A 78 -10.37 -9.96 -3.08
N ALA A 79 -9.64 -9.05 -3.73
CA ALA A 79 -8.17 -9.13 -3.82
C ALA A 79 -7.51 -9.10 -2.43
N ALA A 80 -7.91 -8.16 -1.56
CA ALA A 80 -7.38 -8.06 -0.20
C ALA A 80 -7.56 -9.35 0.61
N LEU A 81 -8.67 -10.06 0.43
CA LEU A 81 -8.95 -11.33 1.12
C LEU A 81 -8.03 -12.49 0.70
N LYS A 82 -7.42 -12.41 -0.48
CA LYS A 82 -6.52 -13.43 -1.01
C LYS A 82 -5.05 -13.09 -0.79
N ALA A 83 -4.76 -11.85 -0.41
CA ALA A 83 -3.40 -11.40 -0.18
C ALA A 83 -2.90 -11.77 1.22
N HIS A 84 -1.59 -11.91 1.35
CA HIS A 84 -0.95 -12.07 2.65
C HIS A 84 -1.02 -10.79 3.48
N SER A 85 -0.88 -9.62 2.82
CA SER A 85 -1.03 -8.33 3.47
C SER A 85 -1.45 -7.25 2.46
N VAL A 86 -2.16 -6.24 2.94
CA VAL A 86 -2.63 -5.08 2.17
C VAL A 86 -1.75 -3.87 2.47
N GLU A 87 -1.20 -3.23 1.44
CA GLU A 87 -0.51 -1.96 1.57
C GLU A 87 -1.43 -0.78 1.30
N ILE A 88 -1.35 0.22 2.19
CA ILE A 88 -2.08 1.48 2.10
C ILE A 88 -1.04 2.59 1.88
N PRO A 89 -0.73 2.95 0.62
CA PRO A 89 0.28 3.94 0.30
C PRO A 89 -0.27 5.36 0.47
N PHE A 90 0.38 6.17 1.32
CA PHE A 90 0.05 7.58 1.51
C PHE A 90 0.17 8.39 0.20
N ALA A 91 1.23 8.17 -0.57
CA ALA A 91 1.51 8.88 -1.82
C ALA A 91 0.37 8.75 -2.86
N PHE A 92 -0.38 7.64 -2.86
CA PHE A 92 -1.56 7.50 -3.73
C PHE A 92 -2.59 8.61 -3.48
N PHE A 93 -2.80 8.97 -2.20
CA PHE A 93 -3.76 10.01 -1.82
C PHE A 93 -3.19 11.40 -2.06
N LEU A 94 -1.90 11.58 -1.81
CA LEU A 94 -1.20 12.84 -2.06
C LEU A 94 -1.26 13.23 -3.55
N ASN A 95 -1.06 12.25 -4.43
CA ASN A 95 -0.98 12.46 -5.88
C ASN A 95 -2.32 12.29 -6.61
N SER A 96 -3.41 12.04 -5.87
CA SER A 96 -4.73 11.93 -6.46
C SER A 96 -5.23 13.30 -6.91
N ALA A 97 -5.82 13.37 -8.10
CA ALA A 97 -6.51 14.58 -8.56
C ALA A 97 -7.74 14.95 -7.69
N LYS A 98 -8.27 13.99 -6.91
CA LYS A 98 -9.46 14.17 -6.05
C LYS A 98 -9.21 13.56 -4.67
N PRO A 99 -8.27 14.13 -3.88
CA PRO A 99 -7.77 13.50 -2.66
C PRO A 99 -8.87 13.29 -1.62
N ALA A 100 -9.75 14.27 -1.39
CA ALA A 100 -10.87 14.15 -0.45
C ALA A 100 -11.83 13.00 -0.81
N LYS A 101 -12.10 12.79 -2.11
CA LYS A 101 -12.96 11.71 -2.59
C LYS A 101 -12.31 10.35 -2.37
N GLU A 102 -11.02 10.25 -2.64
CA GLU A 102 -10.25 9.01 -2.42
C GLU A 102 -10.12 8.68 -0.93
N ILE A 103 -9.87 9.66 -0.07
CA ILE A 103 -9.86 9.46 1.39
C ILE A 103 -11.22 8.94 1.88
N SER A 104 -12.32 9.51 1.39
CA SER A 104 -13.68 9.05 1.75
C SER A 104 -13.93 7.59 1.36
N ARG A 105 -13.54 7.22 0.12
CA ARG A 105 -13.61 5.83 -0.39
C ARG A 105 -12.74 4.87 0.41
N ALA A 106 -11.49 5.28 0.66
CA ALA A 106 -10.53 4.50 1.42
C ALA A 106 -10.99 4.27 2.85
N ARG A 107 -11.63 5.24 3.51
CA ARG A 107 -12.15 5.07 4.87
C ARG A 107 -13.11 3.89 4.98
N ALA A 108 -14.03 3.74 4.03
CA ALA A 108 -14.95 2.60 4.01
C ALA A 108 -14.23 1.27 3.77
N PHE A 109 -13.25 1.27 2.87
CA PHE A 109 -12.43 0.10 2.54
C PHE A 109 -11.55 -0.35 3.72
N VAL A 110 -10.79 0.58 4.31
CA VAL A 110 -9.88 0.34 5.43
C VAL A 110 -10.64 -0.15 6.67
N LYS A 111 -11.82 0.40 6.96
CA LYS A 111 -12.68 -0.14 8.01
C LYS A 111 -13.10 -1.58 7.74
N LYS A 112 -13.37 -1.95 6.48
CA LYS A 112 -13.77 -3.32 6.12
C LYS A 112 -12.61 -4.30 6.28
N ILE A 113 -11.40 -3.97 5.82
CA ILE A 113 -10.23 -4.85 5.96
C ILE A 113 -9.86 -5.02 7.45
N ALA A 114 -9.93 -3.94 8.25
CA ALA A 114 -9.64 -4.00 9.68
C ALA A 114 -10.66 -4.85 10.45
N ARG A 115 -11.96 -4.67 10.17
CA ARG A 115 -13.03 -5.48 10.78
C ARG A 115 -12.94 -6.97 10.45
N LYS A 116 -12.38 -7.30 9.27
CA LYS A 116 -12.18 -8.68 8.82
C LYS A 116 -10.89 -9.30 9.36
N GLY A 117 -10.09 -8.56 10.13
CA GLY A 117 -8.82 -9.05 10.68
C GLY A 117 -7.77 -9.32 9.61
N LEU A 118 -7.86 -8.66 8.44
CA LEU A 118 -6.83 -8.79 7.41
C LEU A 118 -5.54 -8.12 7.88
N HIS A 119 -4.39 -8.66 7.48
CA HIS A 119 -3.12 -7.98 7.68
C HIS A 119 -3.02 -6.79 6.73
N TYR A 120 -2.68 -5.62 7.26
CA TYR A 120 -2.47 -4.41 6.47
C TYR A 120 -1.35 -3.56 7.06
N ARG A 121 -0.71 -2.76 6.20
CA ARG A 121 0.33 -1.81 6.58
C ARG A 121 0.10 -0.47 5.90
N ILE A 122 0.41 0.61 6.62
CA ILE A 122 0.39 1.96 6.07
C ILE A 122 1.82 2.34 5.75
N VAL A 123 2.06 2.70 4.49
CA VAL A 123 3.39 2.99 3.97
C VAL A 123 3.40 4.35 3.28
N SER A 124 4.56 4.97 3.14
CA SER A 124 4.66 6.21 2.37
C SER A 124 4.27 5.97 0.91
N GLY A 125 4.74 4.86 0.31
CA GLY A 125 4.59 4.60 -1.12
C GLY A 125 5.27 5.66 -1.99
N ALA A 126 6.30 6.31 -1.44
CA ALA A 126 6.96 7.48 -2.01
C ALA A 126 7.76 7.13 -3.27
N SER A 127 7.57 7.91 -4.32
CA SER A 127 8.32 7.91 -5.56
C SER A 127 9.45 8.95 -5.58
N ASP A 128 9.36 9.95 -4.69
CA ASP A 128 10.40 10.94 -4.44
C ASP A 128 10.50 11.30 -2.94
N GLU A 129 11.45 12.17 -2.58
CA GLU A 129 11.73 12.54 -1.20
C GLU A 129 10.64 13.41 -0.54
N TYR A 130 9.85 14.14 -1.32
CA TYR A 130 8.79 15.03 -0.82
C TYR A 130 7.53 14.26 -0.43
N GLU A 131 7.41 13.02 -0.91
CA GLU A 131 6.35 12.09 -0.58
C GLU A 131 6.63 11.26 0.68
N LEU A 132 7.83 11.37 1.26
CA LEU A 132 8.20 10.70 2.51
C LEU A 132 7.40 11.26 3.70
N ARG A 133 6.93 10.38 4.57
CA ARG A 133 6.20 10.73 5.79
C ARG A 133 6.75 10.01 6.99
N SER A 134 6.71 10.69 8.14
CA SER A 134 7.13 10.10 9.39
C SER A 134 6.16 8.99 9.82
N PRO A 135 6.62 8.01 10.61
CA PRO A 135 5.73 7.00 11.18
C PRO A 135 4.55 7.61 11.94
N ARG A 136 4.77 8.73 12.63
CA ARG A 136 3.73 9.47 13.34
C ARG A 136 2.67 10.02 12.38
N ASP A 137 3.08 10.57 11.25
CA ASP A 137 2.17 11.12 10.23
C ASP A 137 1.39 10.00 9.53
N LEU A 138 2.04 8.88 9.23
CA LEU A 138 1.38 7.70 8.68
C LEU A 138 0.35 7.12 9.66
N ALA A 139 0.64 7.13 10.97
CA ALA A 139 -0.31 6.68 11.99
C ALA A 139 -1.50 7.66 12.10
N ALA A 140 -1.24 8.98 12.07
CA ALA A 140 -2.30 9.98 12.01
C ALA A 140 -3.17 9.82 10.77
N PHE A 141 -2.57 9.49 9.63
CA PHE A 141 -3.28 9.15 8.41
C PHE A 141 -4.15 7.89 8.56
N GLY A 142 -3.66 6.85 9.22
CA GLY A 142 -4.45 5.67 9.56
C GLY A 142 -5.70 5.99 10.39
N ILE A 143 -5.56 6.86 11.38
CA ILE A 143 -6.69 7.37 12.19
C ILE A 143 -7.68 8.14 11.30
N LEU A 144 -7.20 8.97 10.37
CA LEU A 144 -8.05 9.68 9.40
C LEU A 144 -8.85 8.72 8.51
N LEU A 145 -8.26 7.57 8.13
CA LEU A 145 -8.93 6.48 7.42
C LEU A 145 -9.87 5.66 8.30
N GLY A 146 -10.01 6.01 9.58
CA GLY A 146 -11.01 5.46 10.49
C GLY A 146 -10.56 4.23 11.26
N LEU A 147 -9.25 4.01 11.39
CA LEU A 147 -8.67 3.09 12.34
C LEU A 147 -8.65 3.68 13.76
N THR A 148 -8.57 2.83 14.78
CA THR A 148 -8.21 3.30 16.12
C THR A 148 -6.74 3.68 16.18
N ARG A 149 -6.32 4.37 17.24
CA ARG A 149 -4.91 4.75 17.44
C ARG A 149 -4.01 3.52 17.49
N GLU A 150 -4.43 2.47 18.19
CA GLU A 150 -3.70 1.22 18.37
C GLU A 150 -3.54 0.50 17.04
N GLN A 151 -4.63 0.40 16.26
CA GLN A 151 -4.62 -0.17 14.92
C GLN A 151 -3.70 0.60 13.96
N ALA A 152 -3.73 1.93 14.02
CA ALA A 152 -2.90 2.77 13.15
C ALA A 152 -1.41 2.67 13.51
N LEU A 153 -1.07 2.65 14.80
CA LEU A 153 0.31 2.44 15.25
C LEU A 153 0.83 1.06 14.87
N ALA A 154 0.01 0.00 15.06
CA ALA A 154 0.36 -1.36 14.65
C ALA A 154 0.56 -1.48 13.13
N ALA A 155 -0.20 -0.72 12.33
CA ALA A 155 -0.09 -0.76 10.87
C ALA A 155 1.13 -0.02 10.30
N VAL A 156 1.75 0.86 11.08
CA VAL A 156 2.97 1.59 10.68
C VAL A 156 4.23 0.97 11.28
N GLY A 157 4.10 0.26 12.39
CA GLY A 157 5.19 -0.49 12.99
C GLY A 157 5.60 -1.70 12.16
N GLU A 158 6.85 -2.14 12.31
CA GLU A 158 7.26 -3.46 11.84
C GLU A 158 6.45 -4.51 12.60
N SER A 159 5.54 -5.19 11.89
CA SER A 159 5.07 -6.49 12.34
C SER A 159 6.31 -7.36 12.55
N LYS A 160 6.65 -7.61 13.82
CA LYS A 160 7.68 -8.55 14.21
C LYS A 160 7.44 -9.93 13.60
#